data_AF-A0A920L1P1-F1
#
_entry.id   AF-A0A920L1P1-F1
#
_cell.length_a   1.000
_cell.length_b   1.000
_cell.length_c   1.000
_cell.angle_alpha   90.00
_cell.angle_beta   90.00
_cell.angle_gamma   90.00
#
_symmetry.space_group_name_H-M   'P 1'
#
loop_
_entity.id
_entity.type
_entity.pdbx_description
1 polymer ?
#
loop_
_entity_poly.entity_id
_entity_poly.type
_entity_poly.pdbx_seq_one_letter_code
_entity_poly.pdbx_strand_id
1 'polypeptide(L)'
;MKCFDSFFISDKKLILVDQEQVIFEEKQSPKTDERVKLKIQAERSIIEKNLVLVGVRFTGISYIFELNDQSFWRNIETLRKKDIPTPGDRVELQSGMFGSTFLKIKGKKNKIRIKKEKT
;
A
#
# COMPACT_ATOMS: atom_id res chain seq x y z
N MET A 1 4.73 -49.96 4.54
CA MET A 1 5.22 -48.56 4.59
C MET A 1 5.77 -48.21 3.22
N LYS A 2 5.00 -47.48 2.39
CA LYS A 2 5.42 -46.50 1.37
C LYS A 2 4.16 -46.07 0.60
N CYS A 3 4.10 -44.78 0.34
CA CYS A 3 2.87 -44.00 0.32
C CYS A 3 2.30 -43.87 -1.10
N PHE A 4 0.98 -43.71 -1.15
CA PHE A 4 0.16 -43.22 -2.26
C PHE A 4 0.80 -42.03 -2.98
N ASP A 5 0.68 -41.95 -4.31
CA ASP A 5 -0.30 -41.00 -4.87
C ASP A 5 -0.76 -41.37 -6.28
N SER A 6 -2.06 -41.21 -6.48
CA SER A 6 -2.81 -41.65 -7.64
C SER A 6 -2.90 -40.56 -8.72
N PHE A 7 -2.97 -41.01 -9.97
CA PHE A 7 -3.93 -40.66 -11.04
C PHE A 7 -4.74 -39.35 -10.84
N PHE A 8 -4.91 -38.47 -11.83
CA PHE A 8 -5.62 -38.65 -13.12
C PHE A 8 -5.10 -37.58 -14.11
N ILE A 9 -4.51 -37.90 -15.26
CA ILE A 9 -5.10 -38.24 -16.58
C ILE A 9 -6.27 -37.34 -17.03
N SER A 10 -5.96 -36.62 -18.13
CA SER A 10 -6.74 -36.02 -19.23
C SER A 10 -8.28 -36.11 -19.21
N ASP A 11 -9.05 -35.20 -19.80
CA ASP A 11 -8.85 -34.57 -21.10
C ASP A 11 -9.87 -33.43 -21.32
N LYS A 12 -9.59 -32.63 -22.35
CA LYS A 12 -10.27 -31.42 -22.84
C LYS A 12 -11.81 -31.44 -22.88
N LYS A 13 -12.46 -30.37 -22.41
CA LYS A 13 -13.67 -29.78 -23.04
C LYS A 13 -13.69 -28.26 -22.92
N LEU A 14 -13.88 -27.60 -24.06
CA LEU A 14 -14.21 -26.18 -24.19
C LEU A 14 -15.54 -25.88 -23.50
N ILE A 15 -15.60 -24.82 -22.70
CA ILE A 15 -16.86 -24.23 -22.22
C ILE A 15 -16.79 -22.73 -22.54
N LEU A 16 -17.64 -22.31 -23.48
CA LEU A 16 -18.04 -20.92 -23.73
C LEU A 16 -19.30 -20.68 -22.90
N VAL A 17 -19.26 -19.79 -21.90
CA VAL A 17 -20.47 -19.20 -21.28
C VAL A 17 -20.21 -17.73 -20.94
N ASP A 18 -21.16 -16.92 -21.38
CA ASP A 18 -21.29 -15.47 -21.31
C ASP A 18 -21.75 -15.00 -19.91
N GLN A 19 -21.41 -13.75 -19.58
CA GLN A 19 -21.97 -12.87 -18.54
C GLN A 19 -21.98 -13.28 -17.04
N GLU A 20 -21.39 -12.36 -16.28
CA GLU A 20 -21.66 -11.98 -14.88
C GLU A 20 -21.23 -12.90 -13.73
N GLN A 21 -20.43 -12.28 -12.84
CA GLN A 21 -20.13 -12.64 -11.45
C GLN A 21 -18.97 -13.61 -11.14
N VAL A 22 -17.98 -13.01 -10.42
CA VAL A 22 -17.11 -13.53 -9.35
C VAL A 22 -16.38 -14.86 -9.58
N ILE A 23 -15.05 -14.86 -9.41
CA ILE A 23 -14.29 -15.65 -8.41
C ILE A 23 -12.78 -15.63 -8.77
N PHE A 24 -12.00 -15.49 -7.70
CA PHE A 24 -10.55 -15.70 -7.58
C PHE A 24 -10.07 -16.99 -8.26
N GLU A 25 -8.82 -17.00 -8.78
CA GLU A 25 -7.87 -18.03 -8.35
C GLU A 25 -6.41 -17.71 -8.65
N GLU A 26 -5.58 -18.33 -7.82
CA GLU A 26 -4.18 -18.11 -7.53
C GLU A 26 -3.26 -19.02 -8.36
N LYS A 27 -2.01 -18.57 -8.56
CA LYS A 27 -0.77 -19.32 -8.85
C LYS A 27 -0.58 -19.80 -10.30
N GLN A 28 0.60 -19.63 -10.93
CA GLN A 28 1.96 -19.56 -10.39
C GLN A 28 2.97 -18.94 -11.39
N SER A 29 4.05 -18.39 -10.84
CA SER A 29 5.19 -17.72 -11.50
C SER A 29 5.97 -18.58 -12.52
N PRO A 30 6.76 -17.96 -13.42
CA PRO A 30 8.18 -17.80 -13.08
C PRO A 30 8.83 -16.46 -13.50
N LYS A 31 9.57 -15.89 -12.55
CA LYS A 31 10.83 -15.13 -12.71
C LYS A 31 10.93 -14.11 -13.86
N THR A 32 10.43 -12.90 -13.61
CA THR A 32 11.09 -11.67 -14.03
C THR A 32 10.72 -10.62 -12.99
N ASP A 33 11.70 -10.13 -12.23
CA ASP A 33 11.51 -9.13 -11.15
C ASP A 33 11.24 -7.72 -11.72
N GLU A 34 10.55 -7.65 -12.86
CA GLU A 34 9.90 -6.43 -13.28
C GLU A 34 8.65 -6.31 -12.43
N ARG A 35 8.74 -5.54 -11.34
CA ARG A 35 7.57 -5.04 -10.64
C ARG A 35 6.73 -4.28 -11.68
N VAL A 36 5.79 -4.97 -12.31
CA VAL A 36 4.82 -4.39 -13.24
C VAL A 36 4.10 -3.31 -12.44
N LYS A 37 4.50 -2.04 -12.65
CA LYS A 37 3.85 -0.90 -12.02
C LYS A 37 2.52 -0.71 -12.72
N LEU A 38 1.51 -1.47 -12.29
CA LEU A 38 0.13 -1.26 -12.70
C LEU A 38 -0.27 0.16 -12.29
N LYS A 39 -0.36 1.07 -13.26
CA LYS A 39 -0.89 2.42 -13.05
C LYS A 39 -2.40 2.34 -13.07
N ILE A 40 -2.99 2.09 -11.91
CA ILE A 40 -4.45 2.11 -11.73
C ILE A 40 -4.85 3.57 -11.55
N GLN A 41 -5.69 4.07 -12.45
CA GLN A 41 -6.29 5.40 -12.33
C GLN A 41 -7.56 5.28 -11.50
N ALA A 42 -7.50 5.75 -10.26
CA ALA A 42 -8.65 5.82 -9.36
C ALA A 42 -8.98 7.28 -9.04
N GLU A 43 -10.23 7.54 -8.67
CA GLU A 43 -10.61 8.86 -8.15
C GLU A 43 -9.77 9.22 -6.93
N ARG A 44 -9.39 10.49 -6.81
CA ARG A 44 -8.56 10.98 -5.71
C ARG A 44 -9.14 10.67 -4.34
N SER A 45 -10.47 10.75 -4.21
CA SER A 45 -11.18 10.42 -2.98
C SER A 45 -11.01 8.95 -2.54
N ILE A 46 -10.82 8.03 -3.49
CA ILE A 46 -10.57 6.61 -3.21
C ILE A 46 -9.11 6.41 -2.77
N ILE A 47 -8.18 7.12 -3.41
CA ILE A 47 -6.75 7.10 -3.06
C ILE A 47 -6.56 7.60 -1.62
N GLU A 48 -7.16 8.74 -1.27
CA GLU A 48 -7.04 9.36 0.06
C GLU A 48 -7.57 8.45 1.18
N LYS A 49 -8.57 7.62 0.90
CA LYS A 49 -9.09 6.62 1.86
C LYS A 49 -8.16 5.42 2.07
N ASN A 50 -7.30 5.12 1.11
CA ASN A 50 -6.46 3.91 1.06
C ASN A 50 -4.96 4.24 1.04
N LEU A 51 -4.57 5.35 1.65
CA LEU A 51 -3.16 5.71 1.77
C LEU A 51 -2.42 4.73 2.67
N VAL A 52 -1.28 4.28 2.18
CA VAL A 52 -0.36 3.39 2.89
C VAL A 52 1.02 4.01 2.84
N LEU A 53 1.70 4.00 3.99
CA LEU A 53 3.09 4.41 4.07
C LEU A 53 3.95 3.33 3.42
N VAL A 54 4.69 3.67 2.36
CA VAL A 54 5.55 2.72 1.64
C VAL A 54 7.03 2.91 1.96
N GLY A 55 7.42 4.09 2.45
CA GLY A 55 8.81 4.38 2.77
C GLY A 55 8.97 5.44 3.85
N VAL A 56 10.05 5.30 4.63
CA VAL A 56 10.48 6.29 5.62
C VAL A 56 11.97 6.51 5.46
N ARG A 57 12.40 7.76 5.28
CA ARG A 57 13.82 8.12 5.11
C ARG A 57 14.18 9.23 6.08
N PHE A 58 15.33 9.11 6.74
CA PHE A 58 15.85 10.16 7.61
C PHE A 58 16.85 11.03 6.85
N THR A 59 16.72 12.35 6.98
CA THR A 59 17.56 13.35 6.28
C THR A 59 18.59 14.02 7.19
N GLY A 60 18.81 13.49 8.39
CA GLY A 60 19.67 14.11 9.42
C GLY A 60 18.93 15.02 10.40
N ILE A 61 17.83 15.65 9.97
CA ILE A 61 17.03 16.57 10.80
C ILE A 61 15.55 16.17 10.82
N SER A 62 15.06 15.60 9.72
CA SER A 62 13.66 15.25 9.53
C SER A 62 13.50 13.86 8.92
N TYR A 63 12.30 13.32 9.04
CA TYR A 63 11.82 12.14 8.35
C TYR A 63 10.97 12.56 7.15
N ILE A 64 11.23 11.90 6.02
CA ILE A 64 10.41 11.94 4.82
C ILE A 64 9.60 10.65 4.76
N PHE A 65 8.29 10.81 4.64
CA PHE A 65 7.30 9.75 4.48
C PHE A 65 6.88 9.68 3.02
N GLU A 66 7.03 8.50 2.43
CA GLU A 66 6.61 8.18 1.07
C GLU A 66 5.31 7.37 1.15
N LEU A 67 4.27 7.83 0.44
CA LEU A 67 2.98 7.15 0.38
C LEU A 67 2.82 6.38 -0.94
N ASN A 68 1.89 5.42 -0.97
CA ASN A 68 1.59 4.60 -2.15
C ASN A 68 1.08 5.39 -3.37
N ASP A 69 0.59 6.61 -3.16
CA ASP A 69 0.22 7.56 -4.22
C ASP A 69 1.42 8.35 -4.77
N GLN A 70 2.65 7.96 -4.38
CA GLN A 70 3.93 8.61 -4.73
C GLN A 70 4.07 10.03 -4.18
N SER A 71 3.25 10.42 -3.21
CA SER A 71 3.42 11.69 -2.51
C SER A 71 4.48 11.58 -1.40
N PHE A 72 5.22 12.67 -1.21
CA PHE A 72 6.26 12.78 -0.20
C PHE A 72 5.90 13.86 0.81
N TRP A 73 6.05 13.53 2.10
CA TRP A 73 5.69 14.38 3.21
C TRP A 73 6.81 14.41 4.24
N ARG A 74 7.21 15.61 4.66
CA ARG A 74 8.23 15.81 5.68
C ARG A 74 7.59 16.12 7.02
N ASN A 75 8.06 15.54 8.12
CA ASN A 75 7.67 15.99 9.46
C ASN A 75 8.20 17.41 9.74
N ILE A 76 7.44 18.20 10.48
CA ILE A 76 7.84 19.54 10.91
C ILE A 76 7.96 19.67 12.43
N GLU A 77 7.95 18.55 13.13
CA GLU A 77 8.07 18.48 14.59
C GLU A 77 9.07 17.39 15.00
N THR A 78 9.64 17.50 16.20
CA THR A 78 10.56 16.49 16.72
C THR A 78 9.82 15.21 17.06
N LEU A 79 10.22 14.10 16.42
CA LEU A 79 9.62 12.78 16.62
C LEU A 79 10.45 11.93 17.57
N ARG A 80 9.78 11.23 18.49
CA ARG A 80 10.41 10.18 19.29
C ARG A 80 10.46 8.91 18.45
N LYS A 81 11.46 8.06 18.68
CA LYS A 81 11.65 6.81 17.94
C LYS A 81 10.40 5.91 17.91
N LYS A 82 9.62 5.88 19.01
CA LYS A 82 8.39 5.09 19.13
C LYS A 82 7.20 5.61 18.31
N ASP A 83 7.24 6.89 17.94
CA ASP A 83 6.16 7.58 17.23
C ASP A 83 6.40 7.58 15.71
N ILE A 84 7.57 7.11 15.25
CA ILE A 84 7.88 6.97 13.82
C ILE A 84 7.05 5.81 13.26
N PRO A 85 6.25 6.03 12.21
CA PRO A 85 5.48 4.98 11.57
C PRO A 85 6.38 3.99 10.81
N THR A 86 5.88 2.78 10.60
CA THR A 86 6.60 1.74 9.86
C THR A 86 5.99 1.60 8.47
N PRO A 87 6.81 1.37 7.40
CA PRO A 87 6.27 1.01 6.09
C PRO A 87 5.26 -0.15 6.18
N GLY A 88 4.12 -0.02 5.51
CA GLY A 88 2.96 -0.90 5.61
C GLY A 88 1.83 -0.34 6.49
N ASP A 89 2.11 0.64 7.35
CA ASP A 89 1.08 1.30 8.16
C ASP A 89 0.04 2.01 7.25
N ARG A 90 -1.24 1.76 7.51
CA ARG A 90 -2.35 2.50 6.89
C ARG A 90 -2.42 3.89 7.51
N VAL A 91 -2.47 4.93 6.69
CA VAL A 91 -2.43 6.32 7.15
C VAL A 91 -3.57 7.14 6.57
N GLU A 92 -3.82 8.28 7.19
CA GLU A 92 -4.77 9.31 6.75
C GLU A 92 -4.09 10.66 6.83
N LEU A 93 -4.31 11.50 5.82
CA LEU A 93 -3.90 12.89 5.82
C LEU A 93 -5.06 13.72 6.40
N GLN A 94 -4.85 14.32 7.56
CA GLN A 94 -5.85 15.16 8.22
C GLN A 94 -5.45 16.62 8.15
N SER A 95 -6.37 17.47 7.70
CA SER A 95 -6.22 18.92 7.79
C SER A 95 -6.56 19.38 9.20
N GLY A 96 -5.72 20.20 9.79
CA GLY A 96 -5.98 20.87 11.07
C GLY A 96 -6.24 22.36 10.90
N MET A 97 -6.33 23.06 12.03
CA MET A 97 -6.51 24.50 12.05
C MET A 97 -5.33 25.22 11.37
N PHE A 98 -5.60 26.39 10.78
CA PHE A 98 -4.60 27.25 10.14
C PHE A 98 -3.79 26.57 9.02
N GLY A 99 -4.43 25.69 8.24
CA GLY A 99 -3.81 25.04 7.08
C GLY A 99 -2.73 24.01 7.43
N SER A 100 -2.67 23.56 8.68
CA SER A 100 -1.77 22.49 9.09
C SER A 100 -2.21 21.14 8.51
N THR A 101 -1.26 20.27 8.16
CA THR A 101 -1.54 18.90 7.72
C THR A 101 -0.90 17.92 8.69
N PHE A 102 -1.60 16.83 8.98
CA PHE A 102 -1.16 15.78 9.88
C PHE A 102 -1.22 14.41 9.21
N LEU A 103 -0.18 13.61 9.41
CA LEU A 103 -0.16 12.18 9.10
C LEU A 103 -0.70 11.43 10.32
N LYS A 104 -1.86 10.79 10.19
CA LYS A 104 -2.43 9.96 11.25
C LYS A 104 -2.35 8.50 10.85
N ILE A 105 -1.79 7.66 11.71
CA ILE A 105 -1.79 6.22 11.52
C ILE A 105 -3.15 5.67 11.96
N LYS A 106 -3.83 4.91 11.10
CA LYS A 106 -5.15 4.35 11.43
C LYS A 106 -5.05 3.44 12.66
N GLY A 107 -5.95 3.64 13.63
CA GLY A 107 -5.93 2.91 14.90
C GLY A 107 -4.98 3.46 15.98
N LYS A 108 -4.12 4.44 15.66
CA LYS A 108 -3.28 5.12 16.66
C LYS A 108 -3.85 6.50 16.99
N LYS A 109 -3.67 6.92 18.25
CA LYS A 109 -4.09 8.26 18.72
C LYS A 109 -3.17 9.37 18.23
N ASN A 110 -1.88 9.06 18.11
CA ASN A 110 -0.86 10.04 17.74
C ASN A 110 -0.99 10.40 16.25
N LYS A 111 -0.77 11.68 15.98
CA LYS A 111 -0.70 12.24 14.63
C LYS A 111 0.57 13.05 14.51
N ILE A 112 1.19 13.03 13.34
CA ILE A 112 2.46 13.68 13.07
C ILE A 112 2.20 14.91 12.23
N ARG A 113 2.67 16.08 12.65
CA ARG A 113 2.54 17.29 11.82
C ARG A 113 3.50 17.21 10.63
N ILE A 114 2.97 17.39 9.43
CA ILE A 114 3.70 17.21 8.17
C ILE A 114 3.51 18.39 7.21
N LYS A 115 4.45 18.53 6.29
CA LYS A 115 4.40 19.44 5.15
C LYS A 115 4.72 18.67 3.87
N LYS A 116 4.01 18.99 2.78
CA LYS A 116 4.26 18.36 1.49
C LYS A 116 5.65 18.74 0.98
N GLU A 117 6.44 17.75 0.60
CA GLU A 117 7.71 17.97 -0.08
C GLU A 117 7.45 18.12 -1.58
N LYS A 118 8.14 19.05 -2.23
CA LYS A 118 8.15 19.10 -3.70
C LYS A 118 9.13 18.03 -4.17
N THR A 119 8.64 17.16 -5.05
CA THR A 119 9.46 16.16 -5.76
C THR A 119 10.47 16.84 -6.65
#